data_AF-A0A7W8D090-F1
#
_entry.id   AF-A0A7W8D090-F1
#
_cell.length_a   1.000
_cell.length_b   1.000
_cell.length_c   1.000
_cell.angle_alpha   90.00
_cell.angle_beta   90.00
_cell.angle_gamma   90.00
#
_symmetry.space_group_name_H-M   'P 1'
#
loop_
_entity.id
_entity.type
_entity.pdbx_description
1 polymer ?
#
loop_
_entity_poly.entity_id
_entity_poly.type
_entity_poly.pdbx_seq_one_letter_code
_entity_poly.pdbx_strand_id
1 'polypeptide(L)'
;MLKGSKHLRIAGMLEIVIGVLMLLFTWTLVGAGDFSAVLNEGAVSNALMSIVILYGFHIFEILAGIIGIVCANKKSALTLVLGLALFFINLWEFFSYGTDVMQIVMHAITLIVSYYYLHNAYRNFKG
;
A
#
# COMPACT_ATOMS: atom_id res chain seq x y z
N MET A 1 -0.45 22.92 -16.00
CA MET A 1 -0.47 21.70 -15.14
C MET A 1 -0.66 20.49 -16.05
N LEU A 2 0.11 19.41 -15.85
CA LEU A 2 -0.06 18.17 -16.62
C LEU A 2 -1.46 17.57 -16.38
N LYS A 3 -2.04 16.93 -17.40
CA LYS A 3 -3.31 16.21 -17.25
C LYS A 3 -3.13 15.10 -16.20
N GLY A 4 -4.04 15.02 -15.23
CA GLY A 4 -3.91 14.04 -14.14
C GLY A 4 -3.02 14.46 -12.96
N SER A 5 -2.30 15.60 -13.03
CA SER A 5 -1.46 16.09 -11.91
C SER A 5 -2.23 16.26 -10.59
N LYS A 6 -3.42 16.89 -10.63
CA LYS A 6 -4.27 17.06 -9.43
C LYS A 6 -4.68 15.70 -8.86
N HIS A 7 -5.08 14.78 -9.72
CA HIS A 7 -5.54 13.45 -9.29
C HIS A 7 -4.40 12.58 -8.78
N LEU A 8 -3.18 12.70 -9.31
CA LEU A 8 -2.01 12.00 -8.77
C LEU A 8 -1.64 12.51 -7.37
N ARG A 9 -1.82 13.81 -7.08
CA ARG A 9 -1.65 14.33 -5.71
C ARG A 9 -2.71 13.77 -4.76
N ILE A 10 -3.97 13.73 -5.20
CA ILE A 10 -5.06 13.16 -4.40
C ILE A 10 -4.81 11.67 -4.16
N ALA A 11 -4.45 10.93 -5.19
CA ALA A 11 -4.10 9.52 -5.08
C ALA A 11 -2.93 9.33 -4.10
N GLY A 12 -1.86 10.11 -4.23
CA GLY A 12 -0.73 10.03 -3.30
C GLY A 12 -1.10 10.36 -1.84
N MET A 13 -2.04 11.29 -1.61
CA MET A 13 -2.57 11.51 -0.25
C MET A 13 -3.37 10.31 0.25
N LEU A 14 -4.16 9.67 -0.62
CA LEU A 14 -4.93 8.48 -0.25
C LEU A 14 -4.00 7.30 0.10
N GLU A 15 -2.93 7.05 -0.67
CA GLU A 15 -1.91 6.03 -0.35
C GLU A 15 -1.28 6.27 1.03
N ILE A 16 -0.97 7.53 1.37
CA ILE A 16 -0.43 7.85 2.71
C ILE A 16 -1.44 7.54 3.80
N VAL A 17 -2.70 7.96 3.61
CA VAL A 17 -3.76 7.73 4.61
C VAL A 17 -4.01 6.24 4.79
N ILE A 18 -4.12 5.48 3.70
CA ILE A 18 -4.37 4.04 3.76
C ILE A 18 -3.16 3.31 4.35
N GLY A 19 -1.94 3.60 3.91
CA GLY A 19 -0.74 2.99 4.47
C GLY A 19 -0.63 3.21 5.98
N VAL A 20 -0.95 4.42 6.49
CA VAL A 20 -1.00 4.69 7.94
C VAL A 20 -2.10 3.88 8.64
N LEU A 21 -3.31 3.82 8.06
CA LEU A 21 -4.40 3.03 8.62
C LEU A 21 -4.06 1.53 8.66
N MET A 22 -3.41 1.01 7.62
CA MET A 22 -3.02 -0.40 7.53
C MET A 22 -1.86 -0.75 8.46
N LEU A 23 -0.93 0.19 8.74
CA LEU A 23 0.06 0.04 9.81
C LEU A 23 -0.60 -0.13 11.17
N LEU A 24 -1.60 0.71 11.48
CA LEU A 24 -2.35 0.63 12.74
C LEU A 24 -3.16 -0.67 12.82
N PHE A 25 -3.81 -1.06 11.73
CA PHE A 25 -4.57 -2.31 11.64
C PHE A 25 -3.66 -3.53 11.87
N THR A 26 -2.51 -3.58 11.19
CA THR A 26 -1.50 -4.63 11.39
C THR A 26 -1.01 -4.66 12.84
N TRP A 27 -0.76 -3.51 13.44
CA TRP A 27 -0.37 -3.42 14.85
C TRP A 27 -1.43 -3.99 15.80
N THR A 28 -2.72 -3.74 15.55
CA THR A 28 -3.80 -4.36 16.32
C THR A 28 -3.89 -5.86 16.13
N LEU A 29 -3.67 -6.36 14.90
CA LEU A 29 -3.68 -7.79 14.59
C LEU A 29 -2.53 -8.55 15.28
N VAL A 30 -1.37 -7.91 15.43
CA VAL A 30 -0.19 -8.49 16.08
C VAL A 30 -0.26 -8.35 17.63
N GLY A 31 -1.41 -7.98 18.19
CA GLY A 31 -1.57 -7.89 19.64
C GLY A 31 -0.88 -6.67 20.25
N ALA A 32 -0.96 -5.51 19.60
CA ALA A 32 -0.41 -4.25 20.08
C ALA A 32 1.12 -4.24 20.27
N GLY A 33 1.83 -5.03 19.47
CA GLY A 33 3.29 -5.17 19.54
C GLY A 33 3.76 -6.24 20.52
N ASP A 34 2.86 -7.09 21.03
CA ASP A 34 3.23 -8.29 21.75
C ASP A 34 3.60 -9.43 20.79
N PHE A 35 4.89 -9.49 20.45
CA PHE A 35 5.45 -10.54 19.60
C PHE A 35 5.72 -11.84 20.37
N SER A 36 5.42 -11.94 21.67
CA SER A 36 5.76 -13.11 22.49
C SER A 36 5.10 -14.40 21.99
N ALA A 37 3.88 -14.29 21.46
CA ALA A 37 3.16 -15.42 20.84
C ALA A 37 3.84 -15.88 19.52
N VAL A 38 4.41 -14.95 18.75
CA VAL A 38 5.10 -15.24 17.48
C VAL A 38 6.51 -15.81 17.71
N LEU A 39 7.14 -15.46 18.84
CA LEU A 39 8.51 -15.86 19.17
C LEU A 39 8.61 -17.22 19.91
N ASN A 40 7.53 -17.71 20.51
CA ASN A 40 7.54 -18.91 21.35
C ASN A 40 7.31 -20.24 20.59
N GLU A 41 6.75 -20.22 19.38
CA GLU A 41 6.52 -21.44 18.61
C GLU A 41 7.61 -21.63 17.55
N GLY A 42 8.25 -22.80 17.50
CA GLY A 42 9.36 -23.14 16.57
C GLY A 42 9.10 -22.95 15.06
N ALA A 43 7.95 -22.41 14.66
CA ALA A 43 7.60 -21.85 13.35
C ALA A 43 7.99 -20.35 13.18
N VAL A 44 8.78 -19.80 14.12
CA VAL A 44 9.17 -18.37 14.25
C VAL A 44 9.55 -17.68 12.94
N SER A 45 10.21 -18.36 11.99
CA SER A 45 10.71 -17.68 10.78
C SER A 45 9.58 -17.19 9.88
N ASN A 46 8.52 -17.98 9.69
CA ASN A 46 7.56 -17.70 8.63
C ASN A 46 6.52 -16.66 9.08
N ALA A 47 6.05 -16.76 10.33
CA ALA A 47 5.10 -15.82 10.90
C ALA A 47 5.73 -14.44 11.10
N LEU A 48 6.94 -14.37 11.68
CA LEU A 48 7.66 -13.12 11.86
C LEU A 48 8.01 -12.47 10.51
N MET A 49 8.49 -13.25 9.53
CA MET A 49 8.80 -12.73 8.19
C MET A 49 7.56 -12.17 7.51
N SER A 50 6.41 -12.82 7.66
CA SER A 50 5.13 -12.35 7.08
C SER A 50 4.74 -10.99 7.67
N ILE A 51 4.91 -10.80 8.97
CA ILE A 51 4.63 -9.53 9.65
C ILE A 51 5.59 -8.43 9.16
N VAL A 52 6.89 -8.72 9.08
CA VAL A 52 7.90 -7.76 8.59
C VAL A 52 7.61 -7.34 7.15
N ILE A 53 7.24 -8.28 6.30
CA ILE A 53 6.86 -8.01 4.90
C ILE A 53 5.63 -7.10 4.85
N LEU A 54 4.60 -7.39 5.66
CA LEU A 54 3.36 -6.62 5.69
C LEU A 54 3.61 -5.16 6.14
N TYR A 55 4.39 -4.97 7.21
CA TYR A 55 4.87 -3.63 7.61
C TYR A 55 5.66 -2.95 6.49
N GLY A 56 6.52 -3.69 5.79
CA GLY A 56 7.29 -3.19 4.66
C GLY A 56 6.41 -2.70 3.51
N PHE A 57 5.32 -3.41 3.19
CA PHE A 57 4.36 -3.02 2.15
C PHE A 57 3.64 -1.72 2.52
N HIS A 58 3.16 -1.57 3.76
CA HIS A 58 2.49 -0.34 4.18
C HIS A 58 3.44 0.86 4.26
N ILE A 59 4.71 0.65 4.64
CA ILE A 59 5.74 1.71 4.57
C ILE A 59 5.99 2.10 3.10
N PHE A 60 6.07 1.12 2.20
CA PHE A 60 6.24 1.37 0.77
C PHE A 60 5.07 2.17 0.19
N GLU A 61 3.83 1.87 0.59
CA GLU A 61 2.62 2.62 0.25
C GLU A 61 2.73 4.11 0.61
N ILE A 62 3.14 4.40 1.85
CA ILE A 62 3.36 5.77 2.32
C ILE A 62 4.44 6.48 1.49
N LEU A 63 5.57 5.82 1.25
CA LEU A 63 6.67 6.40 0.47
C LEU A 63 6.26 6.68 -0.98
N ALA A 64 5.54 5.74 -1.61
CA ALA A 64 5.02 5.91 -2.96
C ALA A 64 4.00 7.05 -3.04
N GLY A 65 3.15 7.21 -2.01
CA GLY A 65 2.25 8.36 -1.88
C GLY A 65 2.98 9.70 -1.82
N ILE A 66 4.02 9.80 -0.98
CA ILE A 66 4.87 11.01 -0.87
C ILE A 66 5.52 11.33 -2.21
N ILE A 67 6.14 10.33 -2.85
CA ILE A 67 6.79 10.49 -4.16
C ILE A 67 5.76 10.91 -5.22
N GLY A 68 4.55 10.35 -5.19
CA GLY A 68 3.45 10.71 -6.08
C GLY A 68 3.09 12.19 -5.97
N ILE A 69 2.98 12.72 -4.76
CA ILE A 69 2.68 14.13 -4.51
C ILE A 69 3.82 15.03 -5.03
N VAL A 70 5.07 14.71 -4.68
CA VAL A 70 6.26 15.51 -5.05
C VAL A 70 6.46 15.53 -6.56
N CYS A 71 6.26 14.38 -7.22
CA CYS A 71 6.45 14.23 -8.65
C CYS A 71 5.22 14.62 -9.48
N ALA A 72 4.08 14.97 -8.90
CA ALA A 72 2.83 15.17 -9.65
C ALA A 72 2.86 16.27 -10.72
N ASN A 73 3.81 17.19 -10.67
CA ASN A 73 3.98 18.24 -11.67
C ASN A 73 5.01 17.89 -12.76
N LYS A 74 5.61 16.70 -12.70
CA LYS A 74 6.68 16.24 -13.57
C LYS A 74 6.22 14.95 -14.25
N LYS A 75 6.54 14.77 -15.53
CA LYS A 75 6.37 13.47 -16.21
C LYS A 75 7.36 12.48 -15.61
N SER A 76 6.90 11.69 -14.65
CA SER A 76 7.76 10.81 -13.86
C SER A 76 7.48 9.34 -14.20
N ALA A 77 8.47 8.65 -14.76
CA ALA A 77 8.39 7.20 -14.94
C ALA A 77 8.43 6.49 -13.58
N LEU A 78 9.06 7.10 -12.57
CA LEU A 78 9.14 6.56 -11.21
C LEU A 78 7.74 6.40 -10.60
N THR A 79 6.86 7.38 -10.72
CA THR A 79 5.48 7.25 -10.18
C THR A 79 4.68 6.18 -10.91
N LEU A 80 4.96 5.93 -12.19
CA LEU A 80 4.34 4.83 -12.92
C LEU A 80 4.82 3.46 -12.40
N VAL A 81 6.13 3.30 -12.22
CA VAL A 81 6.72 2.06 -11.67
C VAL A 81 6.25 1.80 -10.24
N LEU A 82 6.19 2.83 -9.40
CA LEU A 82 5.67 2.71 -8.04
C LEU A 82 4.18 2.34 -8.05
N GLY A 83 3.37 2.97 -8.90
CA GLY A 83 1.96 2.61 -9.05
C GLY A 83 1.74 1.17 -9.52
N LEU A 84 2.58 0.68 -10.43
CA LEU A 84 2.54 -0.72 -10.88
C LEU A 84 2.88 -1.67 -9.72
N ALA A 85 3.95 -1.38 -8.98
CA ALA A 85 4.35 -2.19 -7.83
C ALA A 85 3.25 -2.23 -6.76
N LEU A 86 2.70 -1.07 -6.39
CA LEU A 86 1.58 -0.97 -5.42
C LEU A 86 0.37 -1.76 -5.88
N PHE A 87 -0.03 -1.62 -7.14
CA PHE A 87 -1.19 -2.31 -7.68
C PHE A 87 -1.02 -3.83 -7.59
N PHE A 88 0.15 -4.37 -7.96
CA PHE A 88 0.38 -5.81 -7.89
C PHE A 88 0.51 -6.34 -6.46
N ILE A 89 1.12 -5.58 -5.54
CA ILE A 89 1.16 -5.94 -4.11
C ILE A 89 -0.26 -6.02 -3.55
N ASN A 90 -1.07 -4.97 -3.73
CA ASN A 90 -2.44 -4.93 -3.22
C ASN A 90 -3.35 -5.95 -3.91
N LEU A 91 -3.11 -6.25 -5.18
CA LEU A 91 -3.84 -7.30 -5.89
C LEU A 91 -3.54 -8.68 -5.30
N TRP A 92 -2.26 -8.95 -5.01
CA TRP A 92 -1.84 -10.17 -4.34
C TRP A 92 -2.45 -10.29 -2.95
N GLU A 93 -2.41 -9.23 -2.14
CA GLU A 93 -3.00 -9.22 -0.80
C GLU A 93 -4.52 -9.48 -0.85
N PHE A 94 -5.24 -8.85 -1.78
CA PHE A 94 -6.68 -9.05 -1.95
C PHE A 94 -7.05 -10.52 -2.19
N PHE A 95 -6.24 -11.26 -2.96
CA PHE A 95 -6.48 -12.69 -3.18
C PHE A 95 -5.92 -13.59 -2.07
N SER A 96 -4.95 -13.10 -1.29
CA SER A 96 -4.31 -13.88 -0.21
C SER A 96 -5.11 -13.84 1.09
N TYR A 97 -5.79 -12.73 1.37
CA TYR A 97 -6.53 -12.49 2.62
C TYR A 97 -8.03 -12.47 2.34
N GLY A 98 -8.62 -13.66 2.25
CA GLY A 98 -10.04 -13.87 1.89
C GLY A 98 -10.89 -14.59 2.94
N THR A 99 -10.40 -14.73 4.17
CA THR A 99 -11.07 -15.54 5.20
C THR A 99 -12.09 -14.77 6.04
N ASP A 100 -11.97 -13.45 6.13
CA ASP A 100 -12.83 -12.59 6.92
C ASP A 100 -13.37 -11.40 6.10
N VAL A 101 -14.63 -11.03 6.33
CA VAL A 101 -15.32 -9.97 5.56
C VAL A 101 -14.63 -8.61 5.75
N MET A 102 -14.15 -8.30 6.95
CA MET A 102 -13.47 -7.03 7.20
C MET A 102 -12.14 -6.97 6.43
N GLN A 103 -11.37 -8.07 6.43
CA GLN A 103 -10.13 -8.14 5.66
C GLN A 103 -10.38 -7.97 4.16
N ILE A 104 -11.39 -8.64 3.61
CA ILE A 104 -11.78 -8.50 2.20
C ILE A 104 -12.09 -7.04 1.86
N VAL A 105 -12.88 -6.36 2.69
CA VAL A 105 -13.25 -4.95 2.47
C VAL A 105 -12.01 -4.05 2.52
N MET A 106 -11.13 -4.24 3.51
CA MET A 106 -9.91 -3.44 3.64
C MET A 106 -8.97 -3.62 2.44
N HIS A 107 -8.71 -4.85 2.01
CA HIS A 107 -7.87 -5.11 0.84
C HIS A 107 -8.53 -4.70 -0.48
N ALA A 108 -9.86 -4.69 -0.56
CA ALA A 108 -10.56 -4.12 -1.72
C ALA A 108 -10.34 -2.60 -1.80
N ILE A 109 -10.41 -1.89 -0.67
CA ILE A 109 -10.18 -0.45 -0.61
C ILE A 109 -8.73 -0.12 -1.00
N THR A 110 -7.74 -0.84 -0.46
CA THR A 110 -6.32 -0.61 -0.80
C THR A 110 -6.04 -0.89 -2.28
N LEU A 111 -6.67 -1.93 -2.85
CA LEU A 111 -6.58 -2.22 -4.29
C LEU A 111 -7.21 -1.12 -5.16
N ILE A 112 -8.38 -0.59 -4.77
CA ILE A 112 -9.02 0.52 -5.49
C ILE A 112 -8.13 1.77 -5.49
N VAL A 113 -7.52 2.09 -4.34
CA VAL A 113 -6.67 3.28 -4.23
C VAL A 113 -5.36 3.13 -4.99
N SER A 114 -4.68 1.98 -4.90
CA SER A 114 -3.48 1.71 -5.71
C SER A 114 -3.76 1.71 -7.21
N TYR A 115 -4.93 1.20 -7.64
CA TYR A 115 -5.37 1.36 -9.03
C TYR A 115 -5.60 2.83 -9.40
N TYR A 116 -6.25 3.61 -8.52
CA TYR A 116 -6.44 5.04 -8.73
C TYR A 116 -5.11 5.78 -8.85
N TYR A 117 -4.12 5.45 -8.03
CA TYR A 117 -2.76 5.98 -8.13
C TYR A 117 -2.12 5.62 -9.48
N LEU A 118 -2.09 4.34 -9.85
CA LEU A 118 -1.50 3.87 -11.10
C LEU A 118 -2.15 4.53 -12.32
N HIS A 119 -3.49 4.56 -12.37
CA HIS A 119 -4.24 5.18 -13.46
C HIS A 119 -3.86 6.65 -13.64
N ASN A 120 -3.75 7.40 -12.54
CA ASN A 120 -3.41 8.82 -12.60
C ASN A 120 -1.90 9.06 -12.83
N ALA A 121 -1.03 8.17 -12.37
CA ALA A 121 0.39 8.19 -12.72
C ALA A 121 0.60 8.01 -14.22
N TYR A 122 -0.09 7.05 -14.84
CA TYR A 122 -0.08 6.86 -16.29
C TYR A 122 -0.59 8.09 -17.05
N ARG A 123 -1.73 8.67 -16.64
CA ARG A 123 -2.27 9.89 -17.25
C ARG A 123 -1.29 11.07 -17.13
N ASN A 124 -0.66 11.22 -15.97
CA ASN A 124 0.33 12.27 -15.73
C ASN A 124 1.59 12.11 -16.59
N PHE A 125 2.08 10.88 -16.72
CA PHE A 125 3.25 10.55 -17.55
C PHE A 125 2.97 10.83 -19.03
N LYS A 126 1.81 10.40 -19.53
CA LYS A 126 1.41 10.61 -20.93
C LYS A 126 1.27 12.11 -21.24
N GLY A 127 0.69 12.88 -20.32
CA GLY A 127 0.43 14.32 -20.48
C GLY A 127 -0.81 14.58 -21.32
#